data_AF-A0A0D3BZ41-F1
#
_entry.id   AF-A0A0D3BZ41-F1
#
_cell.length_a   1.000
_cell.length_b   1.000
_cell.length_c   1.000
_cell.angle_alpha   90.00
_cell.angle_beta   90.00
_cell.angle_gamma   90.00
#
_symmetry.space_group_name_H-M   'P 1'
#
loop_
_entity.id
_entity.type
_entity.pdbx_description
1 polymer ?
#
loop_
_entity_poly.entity_id
_entity_poly.type
_entity_poly.pdbx_seq_one_letter_code
_entity_poly.pdbx_strand_id
1 'polypeptide(L)' 'MKRAYTNKKTGQIDDGLVREVVTLVQTQSVPKKKGRLVGLGRRTQSVPPPSAPPPFVDPEVLTAQLKDKDDRISLLDRGG' A
#
# COMPACT_ATOMS: atom_id res chain seq x y z
N MET A 1 -3.55 -0.73 44.37
CA MET A 1 -2.97 -2.00 44.86
C MET A 1 -2.21 -2.66 43.71
N LYS A 2 -0.91 -2.99 43.87
CA LYS A 2 -0.13 -3.78 42.90
C LYS A 2 -0.18 -5.26 43.32
N ARG A 3 -0.60 -6.16 42.43
CA ARG A 3 -0.52 -7.61 42.67
C ARG A 3 0.87 -8.09 42.26
N ALA A 4 1.61 -8.68 43.20
CA ALA A 4 2.87 -9.35 42.91
C ALA A 4 2.61 -10.82 42.56
N TYR A 5 3.17 -11.28 41.43
CA TYR A 5 3.03 -12.65 40.95
C TYR A 5 4.24 -13.46 41.39
N THR A 6 4.24 -13.85 42.67
CA THR A 6 5.26 -14.71 43.26
C THR A 6 4.62 -16.00 43.74
N ASN A 7 5.34 -17.11 43.59
CA ASN A 7 4.87 -18.41 44.06
C ASN A 7 4.90 -18.41 45.60
N LYS A 8 3.74 -18.60 46.24
CA LYS A 8 3.59 -18.55 47.70
C LYS A 8 4.39 -19.63 48.45
N LYS A 9 4.79 -20.70 47.76
CA LYS A 9 5.57 -21.81 48.37
C LYS A 9 7.07 -21.54 48.34
N THR A 10 7.58 -20.89 47.30
CA THR A 10 9.02 -20.69 47.09
C THR A 10 9.48 -19.23 47.24
N GLY A 11 8.54 -18.28 47.25
CA GLY A 11 8.83 -16.85 47.29
C GLY A 11 9.42 -16.27 46.00
N GLN A 12 9.63 -17.10 44.98
CA GLN A 12 10.22 -16.70 43.70
C GLN A 12 9.18 -16.15 42.74
N ILE A 13 9.65 -15.37 41.77
CA ILE A 13 8.82 -14.91 40.65
C ILE A 13 8.43 -16.14 39.83
N ASP A 14 7.14 -16.22 39.47
CA ASP A 14 6.67 -17.30 38.61
C ASP A 14 7.05 -17.00 37.16
N ASP A 15 8.18 -17.58 36.73
CA ASP A 15 8.70 -17.46 35.37
C ASP A 15 7.71 -17.96 34.31
N GLY A 16 6.78 -18.86 34.66
CA GLY A 16 5.71 -19.32 33.77
C GLY A 16 4.78 -18.18 33.40
N LEU A 17 4.33 -17.41 34.40
CA LEU A 17 3.47 -16.24 34.18
C LEU A 17 4.21 -15.14 33.40
N VAL A 18 5.48 -14.90 33.71
CA VAL A 18 6.30 -13.93 32.96
C VAL A 18 6.40 -14.35 31.50
N ARG A 19 6.67 -15.63 31.23
CA ARG A 19 6.79 -16.16 29.86
C ARG A 19 5.47 -16.09 29.08
N GLU A 20 4.35 -16.34 29.73
CA GLU A 20 3.01 -16.19 29.13
C GLU A 20 2.73 -14.73 28.75
N VAL A 21 3.00 -13.79 29.65
CA VAL A 21 2.83 -12.35 29.40
C VAL A 21 3.73 -11.89 28.25
N VAL A 22 5.01 -12.30 28.24
CA VAL A 22 5.95 -11.98 27.16
C VAL A 22 5.49 -12.56 25.83
N THR A 23 5.04 -13.82 25.82
CA THR A 23 4.54 -14.49 24.61
C THR A 23 3.29 -13.80 24.06
N LEU A 24 2.38 -13.38 24.95
CA LEU A 24 1.17 -12.65 24.57
C LEU A 24 1.51 -11.29 23.96
N VAL A 25 2.38 -10.51 24.61
CA VAL A 25 2.83 -9.20 24.11
C VAL A 25 3.50 -9.37 22.74
N GLN A 26 4.38 -10.36 22.59
CA GLN A 26 5.09 -10.60 21.34
C GLN A 26 4.15 -11.09 20.22
N THR A 27 3.12 -11.86 20.55
CA THR A 27 2.11 -12.32 19.59
C THR A 27 1.20 -11.18 19.12
N GLN A 28 0.87 -10.25 20.02
CA GLN A 28 0.06 -9.07 19.69
C GLN A 28 0.86 -7.96 18.99
N SER A 29 2.16 -7.84 19.27
CA SER A 29 3.02 -6.77 18.72
C SER A 29 3.53 -7.06 17.31
N VAL A 30 3.47 -8.31 16.84
CA VAL A 30 3.86 -8.65 15.47
C VAL A 30 2.67 -8.40 14.54
N PRO A 31 2.67 -7.33 13.72
CA PRO A 31 1.61 -7.12 12.76
C PRO A 31 1.55 -8.34 11.83
N LYS A 32 0.41 -9.04 11.84
CA LYS A 32 0.14 -10.15 10.92
C LYS A 32 0.08 -9.57 9.51
N LYS A 33 1.20 -9.62 8.81
CA LYS A 33 1.30 -9.16 7.42
C LYS A 33 0.35 -10.02 6.59
N LYS A 34 -0.76 -9.44 6.14
CA LYS A 34 -1.61 -10.07 5.13
C LYS A 34 -0.71 -10.36 3.93
N GLY A 35 -0.75 -11.60 3.45
CA GLY A 35 0.16 -12.10 2.42
C GLY A 35 0.24 -11.19 1.20
N ARG A 36 1.33 -11.30 0.44
CA ARG A 36 1.50 -10.53 -0.79
C ARG A 36 0.43 -10.96 -1.80
N LEU A 37 -0.40 -10.01 -2.26
CA LEU A 37 -1.29 -10.25 -3.40
C LEU A 37 -0.42 -10.46 -4.65
N VAL A 38 -0.36 -11.69 -5.13
CA VAL A 38 0.32 -12.06 -6.38
C VAL A 38 -0.75 -12.44 -7.39
N GLY A 39 -0.82 -11.72 -8.50
CA GLY A 39 -1.85 -11.96 -9.52
C GLY A 39 -2.37 -10.73 -10.27
N LEU A 40 -1.59 -9.66 -10.40
CA LEU A 40 -1.84 -8.69 -11.46
C LEU A 40 -1.33 -9.31 -12.76
N GLY A 41 -2.20 -10.10 -13.38
CA GLY A 41 -1.94 -10.76 -14.65
C GLY A 41 -1.30 -9.81 -15.66
N ARG A 42 -0.45 -10.38 -16.51
CA ARG A 42 0.19 -9.66 -17.61
C ARG A 42 -0.92 -8.98 -18.41
N ARG A 43 -0.95 -7.65 -18.35
CA ARG A 43 -1.71 -6.83 -19.29
C ARG A 43 -1.33 -7.37 -20.66
N THR A 44 -2.31 -7.87 -21.41
CA THR A 44 -2.17 -8.01 -22.85
C THR A 44 -1.57 -6.70 -23.31
N GLN A 45 -0.32 -6.75 -23.77
CA GLN A 45 0.35 -5.57 -24.29
C GLN A 45 -0.62 -4.97 -25.30
N SER A 46 -1.15 -3.78 -25.00
CA SER A 46 -1.84 -2.93 -25.98
C SER A 46 -0.85 -2.34 -26.98
N VAL A 47 0.34 -2.94 -27.06
CA VAL A 47 1.42 -2.53 -27.93
C VAL A 47 1.13 -3.20 -29.27
N PRO A 48 0.85 -2.43 -30.32
CA PRO A 48 0.71 -2.97 -31.66
C PRO A 48 1.95 -3.79 -31.99
N PRO A 49 1.84 -4.88 -32.77
CA PRO A 49 3.02 -5.57 -33.25
C PRO A 49 3.95 -4.57 -33.95
N PRO A 50 5.28 -4.74 -33.90
CA PRO A 50 6.23 -3.80 -34.51
C PRO A 50 6.03 -3.61 -36.03
N SER A 51 5.28 -4.50 -36.67
CA SER A 51 4.86 -4.43 -38.07
C SER A 51 3.56 -3.66 -38.32
N ALA A 52 2.85 -3.22 -37.27
CA ALA A 52 1.65 -2.42 -37.43
C ALA A 52 2.02 -0.98 -37.82
N PRO A 53 1.38 -0.41 -38.86
CA PRO A 53 1.55 1.01 -39.15
C PRO A 53 1.13 1.81 -37.92
N PRO A 54 1.90 2.85 -37.53
CA PRO A 54 1.51 3.70 -36.42
C PRO A 54 0.12 4.29 -36.73
N PRO A 55 -0.79 4.38 -35.73
CA PRO A 55 -2.01 5.11 -35.94
C PRO A 55 -1.63 6.53 -36.35
N PHE A 56 -1.99 6.92 -37.58
CA PHE A 56 -1.77 8.29 -38.03
C PHE A 56 -2.72 9.17 -37.24
N VAL A 57 -2.15 9.98 -36.36
CA VAL A 57 -2.89 11.01 -35.63
C VAL A 57 -2.56 12.34 -36.30
N ASP A 58 -3.60 13.07 -36.68
CA ASP A 58 -3.47 14.38 -37.28
C ASP A 58 -2.81 15.37 -36.29
N PRO A 59 -1.70 16.04 -36.67
CA PRO A 59 -1.06 17.05 -35.83
C PRO A 59 -2.02 18.21 -35.45
N GLU A 60 -2.99 18.54 -36.29
CA GLU A 60 -3.97 19.60 -36.00
C GLU A 60 -4.90 19.18 -34.85
N VAL A 61 -5.31 17.92 -34.83
CA VAL A 61 -6.14 17.37 -33.74
C VAL A 61 -5.36 17.32 -32.42
N LEU A 62 -4.07 17.01 -32.47
CA LEU A 62 -3.20 17.00 -31.29
C LEU A 62 -3.00 18.41 -30.71
N THR A 63 -2.76 19.39 -31.58
CA THR A 63 -2.58 20.79 -31.15
C THR A 63 -3.87 21.40 -30.61
N ALA A 64 -5.02 21.11 -31.21
CA ALA A 64 -6.32 21.51 -30.70
C ALA A 64 -6.61 20.92 -29.31
N GLN A 65 -6.32 19.63 -29.09
CA GLN A 65 -6.49 18.99 -27.79
C GLN A 65 -5.54 19.53 -26.72
N LEU A 66 -4.30 19.88 -27.10
CA LEU A 66 -3.35 20.48 -26.18
C LEU A 66 -3.84 21.86 -25.72
N LYS A 67 -4.33 22.67 -26.67
CA LYS A 67 -4.88 23.98 -26.38
C LYS A 67 -6.11 23.93 -25.47
N ASP A 68 -7.06 23.03 -25.72
CA ASP A 68 -8.22 22.82 -24.84
C ASP A 68 -7.79 22.50 -23.39
N LYS A 69 -6.78 21.64 -23.24
CA LYS A 69 -6.23 21.30 -21.92
C LYS A 69 -5.56 22.50 -21.25
N ASP A 70 -4.78 23.29 -21.99
CA ASP A 70 -4.11 24.48 -21.47
C ASP A 70 -5.12 25.56 -21.06
N ASP A 71 -6.21 25.73 -21.82
CA ASP A 71 -7.31 26.64 -21.49
C ASP A 71 -8.02 26.20 -20.21
N ARG A 72 -8.29 24.89 -20.06
CA ARG A 72 -8.88 24.33 -18.83
C ARG A 72 -7.97 24.52 -17.62
N ILE A 73 -6.66 24.37 -17.78
CA ILE A 73 -5.69 24.63 -16.71
C ILE A 73 -5.68 26.12 -16.36
N SER A 74 -5.67 27.00 -17.37
CA SER A 74 -5.69 28.46 -17.20
C SER A 74 -6.94 28.94 -16.45
N LEU A 75 -8.10 28.32 -16.71
CA LEU A 75 -9.33 28.61 -15.99
C LEU A 75 -9.27 28.19 -14.51
N LEU A 76 -8.63 27.08 -14.20
CA LEU A 76 -8.45 26.61 -12.82
C LEU A 76 -7.44 27.48 -12.05
N ASP A 77 -6.37 27.90 -12.70
CA ASP A 77 -5.32 28.74 -12.10
C ASP A 77 -5.82 30.17 -11.80
N ARG A 78 -6.69 30.71 -12.66
CA ARG A 78 -7.28 32.04 -12.50
C ARG A 78 -8.49 32.09 -11.55
N GLY A 79 -8.96 30.94 -11.07
CA GLY A 79 -10.14 30.79 -10.20
C GLY A 79 -9.82 30.52 -8.73
N GLY A 80 -8.55 30.65 -8.31
CA GLY A 80 -8.07 30.53 -6.93
C GLY A 80 -7.75 31.87 -6.30
#